data_AF-A0A735HGS6-F1
#
_entry.id   AF-A0A735HGS6-F1
#
_cell.length_a   1.000
_cell.length_b   1.000
_cell.length_c   1.000
_cell.angle_alpha   90.00
_cell.angle_beta   90.00
_cell.angle_gamma   90.00
#
_symmetry.space_group_name_H-M   'P 1'
#
loop_
_entity.id
_entity.type
_entity.pdbx_description
1 polymer ?
#
loop_
_entity_poly.entity_id
_entity_poly.type
_entity_poly.pdbx_seq_one_letter_code
_entity_poly.pdbx_strand_id
1 'polypeptide(L)'
;MLTLENAVELARPWAIKLFEEKILPFLINKGTDVYKKGRDILKLRGQMSEFLAKTKAQCSIINSLAFPNVLKKINDIYVPLTLSTLDSTDENEYLVDRGDKFLKHFKNILIIDNAGMGKSTLMKKIVIDTIDHSEYIPIYIELRTLTDSPIIEQINKLIGFDNVNDNSSLK
;
A
#
# COMPACT_ATOMS: atom_id res chain seq x y z
N MET A 1 18.30 -2.38 16.76
CA MET A 1 18.10 -1.15 15.95
C MET A 1 16.96 -1.41 14.97
N LEU A 2 16.05 -0.46 14.78
CA LEU A 2 14.98 -0.61 13.78
C LEU A 2 15.63 -0.56 12.39
N THR A 3 15.47 -1.60 11.59
CA THR A 3 15.94 -1.68 10.19
C THR A 3 14.76 -2.02 9.30
N LEU A 4 14.86 -1.73 8.00
CA LEU A 4 13.83 -2.10 7.05
C LEU A 4 13.68 -3.62 6.95
N GLU A 5 14.78 -4.37 6.93
CA GLU A 5 14.80 -5.84 6.90
C GLU A 5 14.05 -6.42 8.10
N ASN A 6 14.35 -5.95 9.32
CA ASN A 6 13.65 -6.39 10.52
C ASN A 6 12.14 -6.05 10.46
N ALA A 7 11.78 -4.89 9.91
CA ALA A 7 10.38 -4.51 9.74
C ALA A 7 9.65 -5.40 8.72
N VAL A 8 10.31 -5.82 7.64
CA VAL A 8 9.77 -6.77 6.66
C VAL A 8 9.54 -8.14 7.29
N GLU A 9 10.52 -8.65 8.04
CA GLU A 9 10.40 -9.93 8.74
C GLU A 9 9.22 -9.93 9.74
N LEU A 10 9.03 -8.84 10.49
CA LEU A 10 7.89 -8.67 11.40
C LEU A 10 6.55 -8.54 10.68
N ALA A 11 6.53 -8.03 9.43
CA ALA A 11 5.32 -7.88 8.64
C ALA A 11 4.93 -9.18 7.90
N ARG A 12 5.86 -10.12 7.70
CA ARG A 12 5.62 -11.35 6.93
C ARG A 12 4.46 -12.21 7.46
N PRO A 13 4.31 -12.47 8.78
CA PRO A 13 3.17 -13.24 9.29
C PRO A 13 1.82 -12.59 8.97
N TRP A 14 1.73 -11.26 9.06
CA TRP A 14 0.52 -10.52 8.69
C TRP A 14 0.22 -10.65 7.19
N ALA A 15 1.23 -10.54 6.34
CA ALA A 15 1.06 -10.62 4.90
C ALA A 15 0.58 -12.02 4.45
N ILE A 16 1.17 -13.07 5.01
CA ILE A 16 0.75 -14.46 4.76
C ILE A 16 -0.70 -14.68 5.19
N LYS A 17 -1.04 -14.25 6.42
CA LYS A 17 -2.40 -14.38 6.96
C LYS A 17 -3.42 -13.63 6.09
N LEU A 18 -3.10 -12.40 5.68
CA LEU A 18 -3.94 -11.60 4.79
C LEU A 18 -4.18 -12.29 3.45
N PHE A 19 -3.14 -12.89 2.87
CA PHE A 19 -3.26 -13.66 1.64
C PHE A 19 -4.21 -14.85 1.82
N GLU A 20 -4.01 -15.66 2.85
CA GLU A 20 -4.77 -16.89 3.09
C GLU A 20 -6.24 -16.62 3.44
N GLU A 21 -6.51 -15.59 4.23
CA GLU A 21 -7.86 -15.32 4.76
C GLU A 21 -8.71 -14.44 3.85
N LYS A 22 -8.09 -13.57 3.04
CA LYS A 22 -8.83 -12.61 2.19
C LYS A 22 -8.60 -12.80 0.71
N ILE A 23 -7.35 -12.94 0.29
CA ILE A 23 -7.00 -12.91 -1.15
C ILE A 23 -7.30 -14.26 -1.79
N LEU A 24 -6.84 -15.36 -1.19
CA LEU A 24 -7.04 -16.70 -1.73
C LEU A 24 -8.54 -17.05 -1.89
N PRO A 25 -9.43 -16.80 -0.91
CA PRO A 25 -10.86 -17.02 -1.08
C PRO A 25 -11.46 -16.16 -2.19
N PHE A 26 -11.04 -14.89 -2.32
CA PHE A 26 -11.49 -14.01 -3.40
C PHE A 26 -11.12 -14.56 -4.78
N LEU A 27 -9.89 -15.05 -4.95
CA LEU A 27 -9.42 -15.64 -6.22
C LEU A 27 -10.20 -16.92 -6.57
N ILE A 28 -10.41 -17.80 -5.59
CA ILE A 28 -11.19 -19.03 -5.77
C ILE A 28 -12.63 -18.68 -6.21
N ASN A 29 -13.26 -17.71 -5.54
CA ASN A 29 -14.65 -17.30 -5.83
C ASN A 29 -14.81 -16.64 -7.20
N LYS A 30 -13.79 -15.93 -7.70
CA LYS A 30 -13.79 -15.33 -9.05
C LYS A 30 -13.65 -16.38 -10.17
N GLY A 31 -13.55 -17.67 -9.83
CA GLY A 31 -13.54 -18.76 -10.81
C GLY A 31 -12.33 -18.69 -11.75
N THR A 32 -11.25 -18.03 -11.32
CA THR A 32 -10.05 -17.87 -12.13
C THR A 32 -9.45 -19.26 -12.39
N ASP A 33 -9.63 -19.76 -13.61
CA ASP A 33 -9.03 -20.99 -14.14
C ASP A 33 -7.50 -21.01 -13.99
N VAL A 34 -6.94 -19.83 -13.75
CA VAL A 34 -5.57 -19.48 -13.39
C VAL A 34 -4.91 -20.42 -12.38
N TYR A 35 -5.65 -21.05 -11.46
CA TYR A 35 -5.05 -21.76 -10.32
C TYR A 35 -5.16 -23.29 -10.35
N LYS A 36 -5.41 -23.87 -11.53
CA LYS A 36 -5.50 -25.33 -11.74
C LYS A 36 -4.22 -26.12 -11.40
N LYS A 37 -3.11 -25.45 -11.05
CA LYS A 37 -1.86 -26.07 -10.60
C LYS A 37 -1.42 -25.50 -9.25
N GLY A 38 -1.36 -26.33 -8.20
CA GLY A 38 -0.96 -25.91 -6.85
C GLY A 38 0.40 -25.19 -6.76
N ARG A 39 1.29 -25.38 -7.74
CA ARG A 39 2.58 -24.65 -7.84
C ARG A 39 2.39 -23.15 -8.09
N ASP A 40 1.38 -22.75 -8.84
CA ASP A 40 1.15 -21.34 -9.20
C ASP A 40 0.57 -20.56 -8.01
N ILE A 41 -0.29 -21.20 -7.20
CA ILE A 41 -0.80 -20.63 -5.94
C ILE A 41 0.35 -20.39 -4.95
N LEU A 42 1.26 -21.35 -4.80
CA LEU A 42 2.40 -21.22 -3.89
C LEU A 42 3.32 -20.06 -4.32
N LYS A 43 3.55 -19.91 -5.63
CA LYS A 43 4.34 -18.80 -6.18
C LYS A 43 3.65 -17.46 -5.92
N LEU A 44 2.35 -17.36 -6.21
CA LEU A 44 1.56 -16.15 -5.96
C LEU A 44 1.54 -15.78 -4.48
N ARG A 45 1.31 -16.76 -3.59
CA ARG A 45 1.38 -16.58 -2.14
C ARG A 45 2.72 -15.97 -1.74
N GLY A 46 3.83 -16.51 -2.26
CA GLY A 46 5.17 -16.01 -1.99
C GLY A 46 5.37 -14.57 -2.45
N GLN A 47 5.08 -14.28 -3.72
CA GLN A 47 5.29 -12.94 -4.31
C GLN A 47 4.39 -11.88 -3.65
N MET A 48 3.10 -12.17 -3.49
CA MET A 48 2.15 -11.22 -2.94
C MET A 48 2.37 -10.98 -1.45
N SER A 49 2.69 -12.03 -0.67
CA SER A 49 3.02 -11.86 0.75
C SER A 49 4.30 -11.03 0.92
N GLU A 50 5.30 -11.25 0.07
CA GLU A 50 6.54 -10.47 0.08
C GLU A 50 6.29 -9.00 -0.26
N PHE A 51 5.47 -8.73 -1.29
CA PHE A 51 5.04 -7.37 -1.64
C PHE A 51 4.34 -6.68 -0.47
N LEU A 52 3.32 -7.33 0.10
CA LEU A 52 2.54 -6.78 1.22
C LEU A 52 3.44 -6.52 2.44
N ALA A 53 4.32 -7.45 2.79
CA ALA A 53 5.26 -7.29 3.90
C ALA A 53 6.18 -6.08 3.69
N LYS A 54 6.71 -5.90 2.47
CA LYS A 54 7.49 -4.73 2.08
C LYS A 54 6.68 -3.44 2.18
N THR A 55 5.47 -3.42 1.65
CA THR A 55 4.58 -2.25 1.74
C THR A 55 4.34 -1.83 3.18
N LYS A 56 3.95 -2.77 4.05
CA LYS A 56 3.72 -2.49 5.47
C LYS A 56 5.00 -1.99 6.15
N ALA A 57 6.12 -2.66 5.92
CA ALA A 57 7.40 -2.27 6.51
C ALA A 57 7.82 -0.84 6.08
N GLN A 58 7.86 -0.58 4.78
CA GLN A 58 8.25 0.71 4.20
C GLN A 58 7.35 1.87 4.64
N CYS A 59 6.06 1.61 4.83
CA CYS A 59 5.11 2.64 5.27
C CYS A 59 5.11 2.81 6.79
N SER A 60 5.42 1.76 7.55
CA SER A 60 5.43 1.82 9.02
C SER A 60 6.64 2.57 9.58
N ILE A 61 7.70 2.73 8.79
CA ILE A 61 8.93 3.41 9.21
C ILE A 61 9.26 4.61 8.32
N ILE A 62 9.82 5.64 8.93
CA ILE A 62 10.24 6.88 8.28
C ILE A 62 11.69 7.16 8.66
N ASN A 63 12.48 7.50 7.63
CA ASN A 63 13.73 8.23 7.78
C ASN A 63 13.40 9.71 7.59
N SER A 64 13.57 10.52 8.63
CA SER A 64 13.24 11.94 8.60
C SER A 64 14.51 12.77 8.65
N LEU A 65 14.52 13.91 7.96
CA LEU A 65 15.60 14.90 8.05
C LEU A 65 15.79 15.41 9.49
N ALA A 66 14.73 15.45 10.28
CA ALA A 66 14.81 15.83 11.70
C ALA A 66 15.53 14.79 12.57
N PHE A 67 15.63 13.54 12.11
CA PHE A 67 16.29 12.44 12.82
C PHE A 67 17.23 11.68 11.88
N PRO A 68 18.37 12.29 11.47
CA PRO A 68 19.30 11.63 10.56
C PRO A 68 19.76 10.29 11.11
N ASN A 69 19.80 9.26 10.24
CA ASN A 69 20.27 7.91 10.56
C ASN A 69 19.45 7.16 11.62
N VAL A 70 18.24 7.63 11.94
CA VAL A 70 17.34 6.95 12.87
C VAL A 70 15.99 6.70 12.22
N LEU A 71 15.66 5.42 12.02
CA LEU A 71 14.32 5.03 11.60
C LEU A 71 13.36 5.16 12.78
N LYS A 72 12.24 5.85 12.55
CA LYS A 72 11.14 6.02 13.51
C LYS A 72 9.89 5.36 12.97
N LYS A 73 9.04 4.84 13.86
CA LYS A 73 7.71 4.39 13.44
C LYS A 73 6.87 5.61 13.08
N ILE A 74 6.11 5.53 12.00
CA ILE A 74 5.26 6.63 11.54
C ILE A 74 4.28 7.09 12.62
N ASN A 75 3.66 6.14 13.32
CA ASN A 75 2.67 6.43 14.37
C ASN A 75 3.27 7.15 15.59
N ASP A 76 4.60 7.12 15.77
CA ASP A 76 5.26 7.80 16.89
C ASP A 76 5.55 9.28 16.57
N ILE A 77 5.58 9.65 15.28
CA ILE A 77 6.05 10.98 14.83
C ILE A 77 5.07 11.70 13.90
N TYR A 78 4.00 11.05 13.46
CA TYR A 78 3.04 11.64 12.55
C TYR A 78 2.26 12.76 13.24
N VAL A 79 2.23 13.92 12.59
CA VAL A 79 1.36 15.03 12.96
C VAL A 79 0.31 15.17 11.84
N PRO A 80 -0.99 15.19 12.18
CA PRO A 80 -2.07 15.35 11.20
C PRO A 80 -1.89 16.58 10.32
N LEU A 81 -2.16 16.42 9.03
CA LEU A 81 -2.18 17.53 8.06
C LEU A 81 -3.62 17.91 7.74
N THR A 82 -3.87 19.20 7.55
CA THR A 82 -5.13 19.70 6.99
C THR A 82 -4.99 19.81 5.48
N LEU A 83 -5.92 19.21 4.73
CA LEU A 83 -6.01 19.33 3.27
C LEU A 83 -7.18 20.24 2.93
N SER A 84 -6.95 21.20 2.05
CA SER A 84 -8.00 22.06 1.48
C SER A 84 -8.27 21.67 0.03
N THR A 85 -9.51 21.87 -0.40
CA THR A 85 -9.93 21.73 -1.79
C THR A 85 -9.48 22.93 -2.63
N LEU A 86 -8.89 22.69 -3.80
CA LEU A 86 -8.32 23.75 -4.64
C LEU A 86 -9.38 24.61 -5.36
N ASP A 87 -10.45 24.00 -5.88
CA ASP A 87 -11.33 24.62 -6.89
C ASP A 87 -12.84 24.50 -6.57
N SER A 88 -13.22 24.19 -5.32
CA SER A 88 -14.64 24.15 -4.96
C SER A 88 -15.13 25.53 -4.53
N THR A 89 -16.34 25.89 -4.97
CA THR A 89 -17.05 27.09 -4.52
C THR A 89 -17.22 27.15 -3.00
N ASP A 90 -17.17 25.98 -2.35
CA ASP A 90 -17.09 25.82 -0.90
C ASP A 90 -15.69 25.30 -0.54
N GLU A 91 -14.86 26.13 0.09
CA GLU A 91 -13.58 25.68 0.68
C GLU A 91 -13.88 24.65 1.77
N ASN A 92 -13.58 23.38 1.51
CA ASN A 92 -13.70 22.32 2.48
C ASN A 92 -12.32 21.93 2.98
N GLU A 93 -12.16 21.92 4.31
CA GLU A 93 -10.94 21.47 4.98
C GLU A 93 -11.13 20.08 5.58
N TYR A 94 -10.11 19.24 5.42
CA TYR A 94 -10.08 17.88 5.91
C TYR A 94 -8.83 17.69 6.77
N LEU A 95 -9.02 17.61 8.09
CA LEU A 95 -7.96 17.17 8.99
C LEU A 95 -7.76 15.66 8.84
N VAL A 96 -6.58 15.24 8.41
CA VAL A 96 -6.27 13.82 8.20
C VAL A 96 -5.61 13.24 9.45
N ASP A 97 -6.41 12.91 10.45
CA ASP A 97 -5.97 12.16 11.64
C ASP A 97 -5.93 10.64 11.39
N ARG A 98 -6.85 10.16 10.54
CA ARG A 98 -7.10 8.77 10.17
C ARG A 98 -7.24 8.65 8.66
N GLY A 99 -6.19 8.18 8.02
CA GLY A 99 -6.12 8.11 6.57
C GLY A 99 -7.16 7.17 5.94
N ASP A 100 -7.54 6.08 6.62
CA ASP A 100 -8.59 5.17 6.18
C ASP A 100 -9.98 5.82 6.11
N LYS A 101 -10.26 6.78 7.00
CA LYS A 101 -11.50 7.57 6.99
C LYS A 101 -11.47 8.62 5.89
N PHE A 102 -10.33 9.29 5.74
CA PHE A 102 -10.15 10.32 4.70
C PHE A 102 -10.44 9.77 3.29
N LEU A 103 -10.01 8.55 2.98
CA LEU A 103 -10.29 7.90 1.69
C LEU A 103 -11.77 7.66 1.39
N LYS A 104 -12.67 7.71 2.39
CA LYS A 104 -14.11 7.50 2.16
C LYS A 104 -14.80 8.69 1.51
N HIS A 105 -14.20 9.88 1.56
CA HIS A 105 -14.79 11.10 1.02
C HIS A 105 -14.70 11.18 -0.52
N PHE A 106 -13.73 10.49 -1.12
CA PHE A 106 -13.41 10.66 -2.53
C PHE A 106 -13.00 9.35 -3.18
N LYS A 107 -13.45 9.13 -4.43
CA LYS A 107 -13.00 7.98 -5.22
C LYS A 107 -11.57 8.14 -5.72
N ASN A 108 -11.20 9.36 -6.11
CA ASN A 108 -9.89 9.72 -6.66
C ASN A 108 -9.42 11.01 -5.99
N ILE A 109 -8.14 11.08 -5.59
CA ILE A 109 -7.58 12.24 -4.89
C ILE A 109 -6.22 12.58 -5.52
N LEU A 110 -6.04 13.86 -5.85
CA LEU A 110 -4.75 14.43 -6.25
C LEU A 110 -4.30 15.41 -5.17
N ILE A 111 -3.18 15.14 -4.51
CA ILE A 111 -2.61 16.03 -3.48
C ILE A 111 -1.43 16.78 -4.09
N ILE A 112 -1.54 18.11 -4.11
CA ILE A 112 -0.55 19.01 -4.69
C ILE A 112 0.04 19.86 -3.57
N ASP A 113 1.37 19.92 -3.52
CA ASP A 113 2.10 20.79 -2.60
C ASP A 113 3.57 20.90 -3.02
N ASN A 114 4.33 21.79 -2.40
CA ASN A 114 5.77 21.91 -2.50
C ASN A 114 6.53 20.71 -1.92
N ALA A 115 7.78 20.55 -2.34
CA ALA A 115 8.67 19.53 -1.78
C ALA A 115 8.88 19.76 -0.27
N GLY A 116 8.93 18.67 0.50
CA GLY A 116 9.14 18.74 1.95
C GLY A 116 7.88 18.92 2.80
N MET A 117 6.70 19.18 2.22
CA MET A 117 5.45 19.40 2.98
C MET A 117 4.79 18.13 3.54
N GLY A 118 5.47 16.98 3.50
CA GLY A 118 4.97 15.75 4.13
C GLY A 118 4.03 14.89 3.28
N LYS A 119 3.87 15.15 1.98
CA LYS A 119 3.04 14.32 1.07
C LYS A 119 3.35 12.82 1.16
N SER A 120 4.63 12.43 1.09
CA SER A 120 5.01 11.02 1.21
C SER A 120 4.71 10.45 2.60
N THR A 121 4.87 11.25 3.65
CA THR A 121 4.51 10.87 5.03
C THR A 121 3.01 10.64 5.16
N LEU A 122 2.20 11.54 4.60
CA LEU A 122 0.74 11.39 4.54
C LEU A 122 0.33 10.11 3.80
N MET A 123 0.93 9.82 2.64
CA MET A 123 0.63 8.58 1.90
C MET A 123 0.95 7.33 2.73
N LYS A 124 2.10 7.31 3.41
CA LYS A 124 2.45 6.20 4.32
C LYS A 124 1.48 6.07 5.48
N LYS A 125 1.01 7.19 6.04
CA LYS A 125 0.00 7.19 7.11
C LYS A 125 -1.31 6.58 6.63
N ILE A 126 -1.78 6.99 5.45
CA ILE A 126 -2.97 6.41 4.81
C ILE A 126 -2.82 4.89 4.63
N VAL A 127 -1.69 4.42 4.13
CA VAL A 127 -1.43 2.98 3.96
C VAL A 127 -1.49 2.24 5.30
N ILE A 128 -0.82 2.76 6.34
CA ILE A 128 -0.81 2.10 7.66
C ILE A 128 -2.19 2.10 8.32
N ASP A 129 -2.92 3.22 8.27
CA ASP A 129 -4.28 3.27 8.81
C ASP A 129 -5.23 2.34 8.05
N THR A 130 -5.05 2.22 6.73
CA THR A 130 -5.81 1.28 5.88
C THR A 130 -5.55 -0.17 6.31
N ILE A 131 -4.28 -0.52 6.56
CA ILE A 131 -3.88 -1.86 7.05
C ILE A 131 -4.45 -2.15 8.44
N ASP A 132 -4.36 -1.19 9.35
CA ASP A 132 -4.64 -1.41 10.77
C ASP A 132 -6.14 -1.31 11.09
N HIS A 133 -6.92 -0.63 10.24
CA HIS A 133 -8.28 -0.23 10.60
C HIS A 133 -9.35 -0.39 9.53
N SER A 134 -9.01 -0.90 8.35
CA SER A 134 -9.99 -1.13 7.29
C SER A 134 -9.91 -2.56 6.75
N GLU A 135 -10.88 -2.91 5.90
CA GLU A 135 -10.88 -4.19 5.21
C GLU A 135 -10.11 -4.16 3.88
N TYR A 136 -9.70 -2.98 3.43
CA TYR A 136 -9.00 -2.78 2.16
C TYR A 136 -7.55 -3.26 2.22
N ILE A 137 -7.03 -3.66 1.06
CA ILE A 137 -5.64 -4.05 0.86
C ILE A 137 -4.96 -2.93 0.06
N PRO A 138 -4.07 -2.13 0.68
CA PRO A 138 -3.47 -1.01 -0.03
C PRO A 138 -2.37 -1.50 -0.98
N ILE A 139 -2.40 -0.99 -2.22
CA ILE A 139 -1.31 -1.13 -3.18
C ILE A 139 -0.53 0.18 -3.17
N TYR A 140 0.63 0.18 -2.52
CA TYR A 140 1.51 1.34 -2.44
C TYR A 140 2.61 1.24 -3.50
N ILE A 141 2.80 2.33 -4.26
CA ILE A 141 3.79 2.41 -5.33
C ILE A 141 4.53 3.73 -5.21
N GLU A 142 5.87 3.67 -5.14
CA GLU A 142 6.70 4.86 -5.30
C GLU A 142 6.90 5.13 -6.79
N LEU A 143 6.33 6.22 -7.32
CA LEU A 143 6.36 6.47 -8.77
C LEU A 143 7.78 6.53 -9.37
N ARG A 144 8.79 6.93 -8.57
CA ARG A 144 10.21 6.93 -8.99
C ARG A 144 10.79 5.53 -9.28
N THR A 145 10.13 4.46 -8.84
CA THR A 145 10.57 3.09 -9.10
C THR A 145 9.95 2.50 -10.37
N LEU A 146 9.03 3.22 -11.01
CA LEU A 146 8.39 2.78 -12.24
C LEU A 146 9.33 2.91 -13.43
N THR A 147 9.22 1.97 -14.37
CA THR A 147 9.91 1.99 -15.66
C THR A 147 8.98 2.43 -16.78
N ASP A 148 9.53 2.58 -17.99
CA ASP A 148 8.79 2.89 -19.21
C ASP A 148 8.02 1.68 -19.76
N SER A 149 7.12 1.13 -18.94
CA SER A 149 6.21 0.04 -19.28
C SER A 149 4.83 0.33 -18.69
N PRO A 150 3.73 -0.24 -19.20
CA PRO A 150 2.39 0.01 -18.67
C PRO A 150 2.32 -0.24 -17.16
N ILE A 151 1.77 0.71 -16.39
CA ILE A 151 1.72 0.62 -14.92
C ILE A 151 1.03 -0.67 -14.44
N ILE A 152 0.02 -1.15 -15.20
CA ILE A 152 -0.69 -2.39 -14.87
C ILE A 152 0.21 -3.62 -14.95
N GLU A 153 1.14 -3.69 -15.91
CA GLU A 153 2.09 -4.79 -16.03
C GLU A 153 3.09 -4.78 -14.87
N GLN A 154 3.54 -3.59 -14.49
CA GLN A 154 4.42 -3.41 -13.34
C GLN A 154 3.73 -3.80 -12.03
N ILE A 155 2.48 -3.40 -11.84
CA ILE A 155 1.66 -3.81 -10.69
C ILE A 155 1.49 -5.33 -10.66
N ASN A 156 1.10 -5.94 -11.79
CA ASN A 156 0.93 -7.39 -11.90
C ASN A 156 2.21 -8.14 -11.51
N LYS A 157 3.37 -7.66 -11.94
CA LYS A 157 4.67 -8.23 -11.56
C LYS A 157 4.97 -8.07 -10.08
N LEU A 158 4.65 -6.92 -9.49
CA LEU A 158 4.86 -6.68 -8.05
C LEU A 158 4.04 -7.63 -7.18
N ILE A 159 2.79 -7.89 -7.57
CA ILE A 159 1.86 -8.71 -6.78
C ILE A 159 1.80 -10.17 -7.23
N GLY A 160 2.53 -10.56 -8.29
CA GLY A 160 2.66 -11.95 -8.77
C GLY A 160 1.62 -12.42 -9.79
N PHE A 161 0.83 -11.51 -10.37
CA PHE A 161 -0.12 -11.81 -11.46
C PHE A 161 0.51 -11.80 -12.86
N ASP A 162 1.78 -11.46 -13.02
CA ASP A 162 2.46 -11.52 -14.34
C ASP A 162 2.56 -12.93 -14.93
N ASN A 163 2.47 -13.96 -14.09
CA ASN A 163 2.42 -15.37 -14.51
C ASN A 163 1.00 -15.86 -14.84
N VAL A 164 0.01 -15.00 -14.65
CA VAL A 164 -1.39 -15.27 -14.89
C VAL A 164 -1.70 -14.77 -16.30
N ASN A 165 -1.76 -15.69 -17.26
CA ASN A 165 -2.26 -15.44 -18.61
C ASN A 165 -3.77 -15.15 -18.57
N ASP A 166 -4.17 -14.07 -17.90
CA ASP A 166 -5.58 -13.70 -17.83
C ASP A 166 -5.72 -12.19 -17.60
N ASN A 167 -5.84 -11.45 -18.71
CA ASN A 167 -6.15 -10.02 -18.76
C ASN A 167 -7.53 -9.65 -18.15
N SER A 168 -8.20 -10.61 -17.51
CA SER A 168 -9.55 -10.50 -16.96
C SER A 168 -9.61 -10.44 -15.42
N SER A 169 -8.54 -10.82 -14.70
CA SER A 169 -8.61 -11.04 -13.24
C SER A 169 -8.70 -9.76 -12.39
N LEU A 170 -8.30 -8.59 -12.95
CA LEU A 170 -8.34 -7.29 -12.27
C LEU A 170 -9.43 -6.33 -12.81
N LYS A 171 -10.34 -6.83 -13.65
CA LYS A 171 -11.55 -6.10 -14.05
C LYS A 171 -12.72 -6.37 -13.09
#